data_AF-A0ABD1IA40-F1
#
_entry.id   AF-A0ABD1IA40-F1
#
_cell.length_a   1.000
_cell.length_b   1.000
_cell.length_c   1.000
_cell.angle_alpha   90.00
_cell.angle_beta   90.00
_cell.angle_gamma   90.00
#
_symmetry.space_group_name_H-M   'P 1'
#
loop_
_entity.id
_entity.type
_entity.pdbx_description
1 polymer ?
#
loop_
_entity_poly.entity_id
_entity_poly.type
_entity_poly.pdbx_seq_one_letter_code
_entity_poly.pdbx_strand_id
1 'polypeptide(L)'
;MAGGGDHHHHADAAHGGDFRGKVWSMTGGPNCRPKHWKRNTAFAMAGIVLICIPIAMKSAQLEQRPHTPVRPIPSQMWCKNFGNKDY
;
A
#
# COMPACT_ATOMS: atom_id res chain seq x y z
N MET A 1 -27.10 13.62 35.74
CA MET A 1 -28.54 13.27 35.85
C MET A 1 -29.18 13.39 34.48
N ALA A 2 -30.04 12.41 34.14
CA ALA A 2 -30.83 12.21 32.90
C ALA A 2 -30.04 11.77 31.65
N GLY A 3 -30.18 10.57 31.07
CA GLY A 3 -31.16 9.49 31.24
C GLY A 3 -32.02 9.34 29.97
N GLY A 4 -32.18 8.11 29.47
CA GLY A 4 -33.20 7.76 28.47
C GLY A 4 -32.73 6.73 27.45
N GLY A 5 -33.07 5.46 27.68
CA GLY A 5 -32.83 4.35 26.77
C GLY A 5 -33.93 4.14 25.73
N ASP A 6 -33.84 2.97 25.09
CA ASP A 6 -34.80 2.31 24.21
C ASP A 6 -34.82 2.85 22.77
N HIS A 7 -34.65 2.07 21.70
CA HIS A 7 -35.33 0.80 21.43
C HIS A 7 -34.43 -0.22 20.70
N HIS A 8 -34.29 -1.37 21.35
CA HIS A 8 -33.96 -2.66 20.72
C HIS A 8 -35.18 -3.15 19.95
N HIS A 9 -35.12 -3.29 18.62
CA HIS A 9 -35.91 -4.29 17.89
C HIS A 9 -35.24 -4.55 16.53
N HIS A 10 -34.51 -5.66 16.42
CA HIS A 10 -34.80 -6.67 15.40
C HIS A 10 -34.22 -8.00 15.89
N ALA A 11 -35.13 -8.73 16.54
CA ALA A 11 -35.26 -10.19 16.57
C ALA A 11 -33.97 -11.02 16.57
N ASP A 12 -33.74 -11.61 17.74
CA ASP A 12 -33.32 -12.98 17.92
C ASP A 12 -33.39 -13.85 16.65
N ALA A 13 -32.23 -14.02 16.00
CA ALA A 13 -31.89 -15.28 15.34
C ALA A 13 -30.79 -15.92 16.19
N ALA A 14 -31.26 -16.80 17.08
CA ALA A 14 -30.53 -17.57 18.08
C ALA A 14 -29.13 -18.05 17.65
N HIS A 15 -28.19 -17.99 18.60
CA HIS A 15 -26.82 -18.56 18.55
C HIS A 15 -25.82 -17.93 17.57
N GLY A 16 -25.26 -16.80 18.00
CA GLY A 16 -23.92 -16.35 17.63
C GLY A 16 -23.92 -15.32 16.52
N GLY A 17 -23.46 -14.11 16.84
CA GLY A 17 -23.40 -12.96 15.93
C GLY A 17 -22.84 -13.24 14.53
N ASP A 18 -23.15 -12.33 13.60
CA ASP A 18 -22.84 -12.41 12.16
C ASP A 18 -21.49 -13.10 11.92
N PHE A 19 -21.52 -14.26 11.25
CA PHE A 19 -20.35 -15.09 10.97
C PHE A 19 -19.26 -14.30 10.24
N ARG A 20 -19.63 -13.23 9.52
CA ARG A 20 -18.70 -12.32 8.86
C ARG A 20 -17.73 -11.63 9.82
N GLY A 21 -18.11 -11.47 11.09
CA GLY A 21 -17.24 -10.97 12.15
C GLY A 21 -16.36 -12.05 12.81
N LYS A 22 -16.67 -13.33 12.59
CA LYS A 22 -15.92 -14.47 13.13
C LYS A 22 -14.86 -15.00 12.16
N VAL A 23 -14.99 -14.69 10.88
CA VAL A 23 -14.07 -15.15 9.82
C VAL A 23 -13.06 -14.05 9.51
N TRP A 24 -11.78 -14.37 9.65
CA TRP A 24 -10.68 -13.49 9.22
C TRP A 24 -10.27 -13.80 7.78
N SER A 25 -10.04 -12.76 6.98
CA SER A 25 -9.51 -12.86 5.61
C SER A 25 -8.36 -11.88 5.43
N MET A 26 -7.34 -12.28 4.65
CA MET A 26 -6.16 -11.46 4.35
C MET A 26 -6.52 -10.13 3.68
N THR A 27 -7.54 -10.10 2.82
CA THR A 27 -7.98 -8.90 2.10
C THR A 27 -8.96 -8.03 2.88
N GLY A 28 -9.42 -8.49 4.04
CA GLY A 28 -10.57 -7.94 4.76
C GLY A 28 -11.88 -8.64 4.39
N GLY A 29 -12.79 -8.71 5.37
CA GLY A 29 -14.12 -9.32 5.21
C GLY A 29 -15.15 -8.36 4.60
N PRO A 30 -16.41 -8.81 4.46
CA PRO A 30 -17.50 -7.98 3.95
C PRO A 30 -17.65 -6.69 4.75
N ASN A 31 -17.91 -5.56 4.08
CA ASN A 31 -18.07 -4.23 4.70
C ASN A 31 -16.86 -3.77 5.53
N CYS A 32 -15.63 -4.09 5.10
CA CYS A 32 -14.41 -3.67 5.79
C CYS A 32 -14.29 -2.13 5.90
N ARG A 33 -14.53 -1.60 7.10
CA ARG A 33 -14.39 -0.16 7.43
C ARG A 33 -13.65 0.02 8.77
N PRO A 34 -12.34 -0.27 8.81
CA PRO A 34 -11.58 -0.20 10.06
C PRO A 34 -11.43 1.26 10.51
N LYS A 35 -11.63 1.50 11.81
CA LYS A 35 -11.56 2.84 12.43
C LYS A 35 -10.27 3.60 12.13
N HIS A 36 -9.14 2.89 11.95
CA HIS A 36 -7.81 3.46 11.77
C HIS A 36 -7.24 3.30 10.35
N TRP A 37 -8.09 3.11 9.32
CA TRP A 37 -7.63 2.84 7.95
C TRP A 37 -6.56 3.84 7.46
N LYS A 38 -6.76 5.14 7.69
CA LYS A 38 -5.84 6.21 7.27
C LYS A 38 -4.44 6.03 7.85
N ARG A 39 -4.36 5.78 9.17
CA ARG A 39 -3.09 5.63 9.87
C ARG A 39 -2.35 4.36 9.42
N ASN A 40 -3.09 3.25 9.26
CA ASN A 40 -2.50 1.98 8.84
C ASN A 40 -1.96 2.07 7.40
N THR A 41 -2.71 2.71 6.49
CA THR A 41 -2.25 2.97 5.12
C THR A 41 -1.04 3.90 5.10
N ALA A 42 -0.99 4.93 5.95
CA ALA A 42 0.17 5.81 6.04
C ALA A 42 1.43 5.06 6.46
N PHE A 43 1.35 4.16 7.46
CA PHE A 43 2.49 3.32 7.85
C PHE A 43 2.92 2.35 6.76
N ALA A 44 1.97 1.72 6.05
CA ALA A 44 2.28 0.83 4.93
C ALA A 44 3.01 1.58 3.82
N MET A 45 2.51 2.76 3.41
CA MET A 45 3.14 3.59 2.39
C MET A 45 4.52 4.10 2.82
N ALA A 46 4.68 4.50 4.09
CA ALA A 46 5.97 4.90 4.62
C ALA A 46 6.98 3.75 4.55
N GLY A 47 6.59 2.53 4.96
CA GLY A 47 7.43 1.34 4.85
C GLY A 47 7.84 1.03 3.40
N ILE A 48 6.89 1.10 2.46
CA ILE A 48 7.18 0.90 1.03
C ILE A 48 8.21 1.92 0.54
N VAL A 49 8.00 3.21 0.81
CA VAL A 49 8.91 4.28 0.36
C VAL A 49 10.31 4.10 0.95
N LEU A 50 10.39 3.81 2.26
CA LEU A 50 11.67 3.59 2.94
C LEU A 50 12.46 2.41 2.36
N ILE A 51 11.78 1.37 1.89
CA ILE A 51 12.43 0.20 1.27
C ILE A 51 12.76 0.47 -0.20
N CYS A 52 11.86 1.10 -0.94
CA CYS A 52 12.02 1.32 -2.38
C CYS A 52 13.13 2.33 -2.71
N ILE A 53 13.37 3.36 -1.88
CA ILE A 53 14.44 4.34 -2.09
C ILE A 53 15.83 3.69 -2.18
N PRO A 54 16.32 2.94 -1.18
CA PRO A 54 17.65 2.32 -1.26
C PRO A 54 17.73 1.27 -2.37
N ILE A 55 16.65 0.53 -2.65
CA ILE A 55 16.60 -0.40 -3.77
C ILE A 55 16.76 0.36 -5.09
N ALA A 56 16.07 1.48 -5.28
CA ALA A 56 16.19 2.30 -6.48
C ALA A 56 17.60 2.88 -6.62
N MET A 57 18.22 3.35 -5.54
CA MET A 57 19.61 3.83 -5.55
C MET A 57 20.59 2.74 -5.95
N LYS A 58 20.41 1.51 -5.43
CA LYS A 58 21.23 0.35 -5.81
C LYS A 58 20.96 -0.09 -7.25
N SER A 59 19.70 -0.13 -7.67
CA SER A 59 19.29 -0.43 -9.04
C SER A 59 19.95 0.54 -10.02
N ALA A 60 19.94 1.85 -9.73
CA ALA A 60 20.57 2.86 -10.58
C ALA A 60 22.11 2.75 -10.60
N GLN A 61 22.75 2.33 -9.50
CA GLN A 61 24.20 2.07 -9.48
C GLN A 61 24.60 0.89 -10.36
N LEU A 62 23.75 -0.13 -10.42
CA LEU A 62 23.99 -1.36 -11.17
C LEU A 62 23.49 -1.29 -12.62
N GLU A 63 22.75 -0.25 -12.99
CA GLU A 63 22.19 -0.14 -14.33
C GLU A 63 23.30 0.10 -15.36
N GLN A 64 23.60 -0.94 -16.13
CA GLN A 64 24.55 -0.92 -17.24
C GLN A 64 23.84 -1.28 -18.54
N ARG A 65 24.16 -0.57 -19.62
CA ARG A 65 23.64 -0.84 -20.97
C ARG A 65 24.78 -0.92 -21.98
N PRO A 66 25.01 -2.09 -22.61
CA PRO A 66 26.04 -2.25 -23.63
C PRO A 66 25.77 -1.46 -24.91
N HIS A 67 24.49 -1.27 -25.26
CA HIS A 67 24.07 -0.57 -26.48
C HIS A 67 23.34 0.73 -26.15
N THR A 68 23.63 1.79 -26.90
CA THR A 68 22.90 3.05 -26.84
C THR A 68 21.50 2.87 -27.42
N PRO A 69 20.45 3.37 -26.77
CA PRO A 69 19.11 3.23 -27.32
C PRO A 69 18.93 4.16 -28.53
N VAL A 70 18.18 3.69 -29.52
CA VAL A 70 17.86 4.41 -30.77
C VAL A 70 16.94 5.62 -30.54
N ARG A 71 16.28 5.68 -29.38
CA ARG A 71 15.35 6.74 -28.98
C ARG A 71 15.63 7.17 -27.53
N PRO A 72 15.27 8.41 -27.15
CA PRO A 72 15.38 8.83 -25.75
C PRO A 72 14.45 7.99 -24.87
N ILE A 73 14.99 7.42 -23.80
CA ILE A 73 14.26 6.59 -22.84
C ILE A 73 14.54 7.12 -21.43
N PRO A 74 13.52 7.33 -20.57
CA PRO A 74 13.70 7.93 -19.25
C PRO A 74 14.76 7.28 -18.36
N SER A 75 14.95 5.96 -18.49
CA SER A 75 15.97 5.18 -17.79
C SER A 75 17.42 5.54 -18.18
N GLN A 76 17.63 6.32 -19.24
CA GLN A 76 18.95 6.86 -19.58
C GLN A 76 19.47 7.86 -18.54
N MET A 77 18.60 8.56 -17.81
CA MET A 77 19.02 9.57 -16.82
C MET A 77 19.78 8.97 -15.62
N TRP A 78 19.64 7.66 -15.40
CA TRP A 78 20.12 6.93 -14.23
C TRP A 78 21.22 5.93 -14.63
N CYS A 79 21.30 5.56 -15.91
CA CYS A 79 22.37 4.76 -16.51
C CYS A 79 23.70 5.52 -16.54
N LYS A 80 24.68 5.10 -15.73
CA LYS A 80 26.02 5.71 -15.68
C LYS A 80 26.95 5.28 -16.83
N ASN A 81 26.58 4.24 -17.59
CA ASN A 81 27.37 3.72 -18.72
C ASN A 81 27.53 4.70 -19.89
N PHE A 82 26.64 5.68 -20.00
CA PHE A 82 26.80 6.76 -20.95
C PHE A 82 27.51 7.89 -20.20
N GLY A 83 28.85 7.97 -20.33
CA GLY A 83 29.62 9.10 -19.81
C GLY A 83 29.07 10.45 -20.28
N ASN A 84 29.48 11.56 -19.65
CA ASN A 84 28.99 12.91 -19.92
C ASN A 84 28.76 13.15 -21.42
N LYS A 85 27.52 13.04 -21.85
CA LYS A 85 27.12 13.45 -23.19
C LYS A 85 26.85 14.93 -23.08
N ASP A 86 27.90 15.71 -23.34
CA ASP A 86 27.76 17.10 -23.71
C ASP A 86 26.84 17.14 -24.95
N TYR A 87 25.58 17.54 -24.74
CA TYR A 87 24.64 17.90 -25.79
C TYR A 87 24.55 19.41 -25.86
#